data_AF-A0A3D0UTH9-F1
#
_entry.id   AF-A0A3D0UTH9-F1
#
_cell.length_a   1.000
_cell.length_b   1.000
_cell.length_c   1.000
_cell.angle_alpha   90.00
_cell.angle_beta   90.00
_cell.angle_gamma   90.00
#
_symmetry.space_group_name_H-M   'P 1'
#
loop_
_entity.id
_entity.type
_entity.pdbx_description
1 polymer ?
#
loop_
_entity_poly.entity_id
_entity_poly.type
_entity_poly.pdbx_seq_one_letter_code
_entity_poly.pdbx_strand_id
1 'polypeptide(L)'
;MLFFILAPIYIVFASHIQSLFVVLGFHIIFSIFVSACQIEFSANPNYSGSSLMGNVIGFALSFLIYSIFYKSSALSGAEQQTYLLMLLPSILGYSLIPFGSGIWEKIYYKLYEMGNNAFYIASP
;
A
#
# COMPACT_ATOMS: atom_id res chain seq x y z
N MET A 1 14.93 -1.69 7.72
CA MET A 1 14.31 -0.73 8.66
C MET A 1 12.85 -1.03 8.95
N LEU A 2 12.00 -1.29 7.96
CA LEU A 2 10.58 -1.67 8.14
C LEU A 2 10.31 -2.72 9.23
N PHE A 3 11.11 -3.79 9.26
CA PHE A 3 11.04 -4.81 10.31
C PHE A 3 11.11 -4.22 11.73
N PHE A 4 12.06 -3.32 12.00
CA PHE A 4 12.24 -2.73 13.33
C PHE A 4 11.10 -1.79 13.73
N ILE A 5 10.41 -1.20 12.76
CA ILE A 5 9.23 -0.35 13.00
C ILE A 5 8.03 -1.21 13.40
N LEU A 6 7.87 -2.38 12.78
CA LEU A 6 6.69 -3.23 12.97
C LEU A 6 6.87 -4.31 14.03
N ALA A 7 8.10 -4.75 14.32
CA ALA A 7 8.38 -5.78 15.31
C ALA A 7 7.77 -5.51 16.70
N PRO A 8 7.81 -4.28 17.26
CA PRO A 8 7.12 -3.98 18.53
C PRO A 8 5.62 -4.25 18.48
N ILE A 9 4.97 -3.98 17.34
CA ILE A 9 3.54 -4.23 17.15
C ILE A 9 3.25 -5.73 17.19
N TYR A 10 4.07 -6.55 16.53
CA TYR A 10 3.94 -8.01 16.62
C TYR A 10 4.10 -8.53 18.05
N ILE A 11 5.03 -7.95 18.84
CA ILE A 11 5.23 -8.33 20.24
C ILE A 11 3.99 -7.98 21.09
N VAL A 12 3.41 -6.79 20.89
CA VAL A 12 2.20 -6.36 21.61
C VAL A 12 1.01 -7.29 21.35
N PHE A 13 0.87 -7.79 20.13
CA PHE A 13 -0.23 -8.68 19.74
C PHE A 13 0.14 -10.17 19.76
N ALA A 14 1.27 -10.57 20.35
CA ALA A 14 1.80 -11.93 20.26
C ALA A 14 0.82 -13.02 20.77
N SER A 15 -0.04 -12.68 21.73
CA SER A 15 -1.07 -13.58 22.28
C SER A 15 -2.35 -13.66 21.44
N HIS A 16 -2.51 -12.84 20.40
CA HIS A 16 -3.74 -12.70 19.63
C HIS A 16 -3.52 -13.02 18.15
N ILE A 17 -3.64 -14.30 17.79
CA ILE A 17 -3.31 -14.79 16.44
C ILE A 17 -4.08 -14.10 15.31
N GLN A 18 -5.36 -13.77 15.52
CA GLN A 18 -6.16 -13.04 14.53
C GLN A 18 -5.63 -11.63 14.30
N SER A 19 -5.25 -10.92 15.36
CA SER A 19 -4.64 -9.59 15.27
C SER A 19 -3.29 -9.65 14.53
N LEU A 20 -2.50 -10.71 14.75
CA LEU A 20 -1.23 -10.91 14.04
C LEU A 20 -1.43 -11.03 12.52
N PHE A 21 -2.52 -11.64 12.05
CA PHE A 21 -2.82 -11.68 10.61
C PHE A 21 -3.16 -10.30 10.03
N VAL A 22 -3.86 -9.45 10.79
CA VAL A 22 -4.13 -8.07 10.37
C VAL A 22 -2.83 -7.26 10.32
N VAL A 23 -1.98 -7.40 11.34
CA VAL A 23 -0.65 -6.75 11.38
C VAL A 23 0.20 -7.23 10.20
N LEU A 24 0.18 -8.53 9.89
CA LEU A 24 0.86 -9.10 8.73
C LEU A 24 0.33 -8.53 7.41
N GLY A 25 -1.00 -8.44 7.26
CA GLY A 25 -1.58 -7.88 6.05
C GLY A 25 -1.19 -6.43 5.82
N PHE A 26 -1.24 -5.61 6.88
CA PHE A 26 -0.73 -4.25 6.83
C PHE A 26 0.77 -4.21 6.48
N HIS A 27 1.60 -5.02 7.16
CA HIS A 27 3.04 -5.07 6.93
C HIS A 27 3.38 -5.38 5.47
N ILE A 28 2.72 -6.36 4.87
CA ILE A 28 2.93 -6.73 3.47
C ILE A 28 2.56 -5.57 2.53
N ILE A 29 1.33 -5.05 2.64
CA ILE A 29 0.85 -3.98 1.75
C ILE A 29 1.73 -2.73 1.91
N PHE A 30 2.08 -2.37 3.15
CA PHE A 30 2.94 -1.22 3.44
C PHE A 30 4.37 -1.42 2.92
N SER A 31 4.91 -2.63 2.99
CA SER A 31 6.24 -2.93 2.43
C SER A 31 6.27 -2.77 0.91
N ILE A 32 5.22 -3.23 0.22
CA ILE A 32 5.08 -3.05 -1.23
C ILE A 32 4.97 -1.56 -1.57
N PHE A 33 4.16 -0.81 -0.82
CA PHE A 33 4.00 0.64 -1.00
C PHE A 33 5.33 1.39 -0.83
N VAL A 34 6.06 1.14 0.25
CA VAL A 34 7.36 1.78 0.50
C VAL A 34 8.35 1.42 -0.60
N SER A 35 8.37 0.16 -1.04
CA SER A 35 9.25 -0.29 -2.13
C SER A 35 8.92 0.42 -3.45
N ALA A 36 7.64 0.54 -3.80
CA ALA A 36 7.20 1.25 -4.99
C ALA A 36 7.58 2.75 -4.94
N CYS A 37 7.37 3.41 -3.79
CA CYS A 37 7.78 4.82 -3.62
C CYS A 37 9.30 4.98 -3.73
N GLN A 38 10.08 4.08 -3.13
CA GLN A 38 11.54 4.17 -3.16
C GLN A 38 12.09 4.04 -4.58
N ILE A 39 11.55 3.12 -5.38
CA ILE A 39 11.92 2.97 -6.80
C ILE A 39 11.66 4.28 -7.54
N GLU A 40 10.46 4.84 -7.43
CA GLU A 40 10.06 6.08 -8.09
C GLU A 40 10.91 7.29 -7.67
N PHE A 41 11.20 7.42 -6.37
CA PHE A 41 12.02 8.51 -5.86
C PHE A 41 13.46 8.45 -6.39
N SER A 42 13.97 7.24 -6.61
CA SER A 42 15.30 7.04 -7.17
C SER A 42 15.36 7.23 -8.69
N ALA A 43 14.30 6.85 -9.40
CA ALA A 43 14.25 6.93 -10.86
C ALA A 43 13.89 8.34 -11.37
N ASN A 44 12.93 9.01 -10.72
CA ASN A 44 12.40 10.32 -11.14
C ASN A 44 12.23 11.27 -9.93
N PRO A 45 13.34 11.74 -9.32
CA PRO A 45 13.28 12.57 -8.12
C PRO A 45 12.48 13.86 -8.31
N ASN A 46 12.50 14.43 -9.51
CA ASN A 46 11.76 15.65 -9.85
C ASN A 46 10.24 15.53 -9.74
N TYR A 47 9.71 14.31 -9.94
CA TYR A 47 8.28 14.02 -9.89
C TYR A 47 7.92 13.09 -8.74
N SER A 48 8.85 12.90 -7.79
CA SER A 48 8.68 12.06 -6.60
C SER A 48 7.40 12.37 -5.81
N GLY A 49 7.05 13.65 -5.66
CA GLY A 49 5.80 14.05 -5.00
C GLY A 49 4.54 13.55 -5.71
N SER A 50 4.56 13.53 -7.04
CA SER A 50 3.45 13.01 -7.86
C SER A 50 3.39 11.50 -7.78
N SER A 51 4.53 10.80 -7.96
CA SER A 51 4.61 9.35 -7.83
C SER A 51 4.18 8.87 -6.43
N LEU A 52 4.51 9.63 -5.37
CA LEU A 52 4.03 9.36 -4.02
C LEU A 52 2.51 9.39 -3.94
N MET A 53 1.87 10.43 -4.48
CA MET A 53 0.40 10.55 -4.47
C MET A 53 -0.27 9.36 -5.16
N GLY A 54 0.22 8.95 -6.32
CA GLY A 54 -0.30 7.78 -7.04
C GLY A 54 -0.17 6.48 -6.24
N ASN A 55 1.00 6.25 -5.65
CA ASN A 55 1.21 5.09 -4.79
C ASN A 55 0.35 5.12 -3.52
N VAL A 56 0.10 6.30 -2.94
CA VAL A 56 -0.80 6.47 -1.77
C VAL A 56 -2.24 6.11 -2.13
N ILE A 57 -2.74 6.52 -3.30
CA ILE A 57 -4.08 6.15 -3.78
C ILE A 57 -4.19 4.63 -3.87
N GLY A 58 -3.20 3.98 -4.50
CA GLY A 58 -3.18 2.53 -4.65
C GLY A 58 -3.09 1.80 -3.30
N PHE A 59 -2.24 2.28 -2.39
CA PHE A 59 -2.11 1.75 -1.02
C PHE A 59 -3.42 1.84 -0.24
N ALA A 60 -4.09 3.00 -0.28
CA ALA A 60 -5.37 3.21 0.38
C ALA A 60 -6.44 2.26 -0.17
N LEU A 61 -6.47 2.05 -1.49
CA LEU A 61 -7.39 1.12 -2.13
C LEU A 61 -7.11 -0.33 -1.73
N SER A 62 -5.84 -0.77 -1.74
CA SER A 62 -5.43 -2.10 -1.27
C SER A 62 -5.89 -2.34 0.16
N PHE A 63 -5.65 -1.37 1.05
CA PHE A 63 -5.98 -1.50 2.46
C PHE A 63 -7.50 -1.49 2.72
N LEU A 64 -8.24 -0.66 1.97
CA LEU A 64 -9.70 -0.64 2.03
C LEU A 64 -10.29 -2.00 1.63
N ILE A 65 -9.86 -2.56 0.50
CA ILE A 65 -10.35 -3.85 0.02
C ILE A 65 -9.97 -4.96 1.00
N TYR A 66 -8.73 -4.98 1.49
CA TYR A 66 -8.30 -5.92 2.52
C TYR A 66 -9.22 -5.85 3.76
N SER A 67 -9.56 -4.65 4.21
CA SER A 67 -10.46 -4.44 5.36
C SER A 67 -11.88 -4.94 5.11
N ILE A 68 -12.41 -4.77 3.89
CA ILE A 68 -13.72 -5.29 3.49
C ILE A 68 -13.73 -6.82 3.55
N PHE A 69 -12.71 -7.47 3.00
CA PHE A 69 -12.56 -8.94 3.03
C PHE A 69 -12.34 -9.46 4.45
N TYR A 70 -11.59 -8.74 5.28
CA TYR A 70 -11.45 -9.07 6.69
C TYR A 70 -12.82 -9.10 7.39
N LYS A 71 -13.64 -8.07 7.19
CA LYS A 71 -14.98 -7.99 7.76
C LYS A 71 -15.91 -9.10 7.25
N SER A 72 -15.86 -9.45 5.96
CA SER A 72 -16.73 -10.51 5.42
C SER A 72 -16.28 -11.92 5.83
N SER A 73 -14.97 -12.14 5.96
CA SER A 73 -14.39 -13.42 6.37
C SER A 73 -14.69 -13.80 7.82
N ALA A 74 -15.10 -12.85 8.67
CA ALA A 74 -15.54 -13.13 10.03
C ALA A 74 -16.81 -14.03 10.10
N LEU A 75 -17.53 -14.17 8.98
CA LEU A 75 -18.71 -15.03 8.86
C LEU A 75 -18.37 -16.43 8.30
N SER A 76 -17.12 -16.67 7.92
CA SER A 76 -16.63 -17.92 7.35
C SER A 76 -15.85 -18.75 8.38
N GLY A 77 -15.72 -20.07 8.15
CA GLY A 77 -14.94 -20.96 9.04
C GLY A 77 -13.48 -20.51 9.20
N ALA A 78 -12.89 -20.82 10.36
CA ALA A 78 -11.60 -20.29 10.80
C ALA A 78 -10.40 -20.58 9.86
N GLU A 79 -10.38 -21.76 9.22
CA GLU A 79 -9.31 -22.13 8.29
C GLU A 79 -9.36 -21.29 7.01
N GLN A 80 -10.54 -21.18 6.40
CA GLN A 80 -10.74 -20.41 5.16
C GLN A 80 -10.44 -18.91 5.39
N GLN A 81 -10.84 -18.39 6.54
CA GLN A 81 -10.50 -17.03 6.97
C GLN A 81 -8.97 -16.83 7.03
N THR A 82 -8.25 -17.77 7.62
CA THR A 82 -6.79 -17.66 7.81
C THR A 82 -6.04 -17.64 6.47
N TYR A 83 -6.36 -18.56 5.55
CA TYR A 83 -5.72 -18.59 4.23
C TYR A 83 -5.97 -17.33 3.42
N LEU A 84 -7.22 -16.84 3.44
CA LEU A 84 -7.60 -15.64 2.72
C LEU A 84 -6.86 -14.41 3.26
N LEU A 85 -6.75 -14.28 4.58
CA LEU A 85 -6.07 -13.14 5.22
C LEU A 85 -4.55 -13.13 5.06
N MET A 86 -3.92 -14.30 4.85
CA MET A 86 -2.48 -14.37 4.58
C MET A 86 -2.12 -14.03 3.12
N LEU A 87 -2.90 -14.51 2.15
CA LEU A 87 -2.55 -14.39 0.72
C LEU A 87 -3.03 -13.09 0.09
N LEU A 88 -4.21 -12.62 0.51
CA LEU A 88 -4.87 -11.45 -0.08
C LEU A 88 -4.02 -10.16 -0.01
N PRO A 89 -3.29 -9.85 1.08
CA PRO A 89 -2.46 -8.64 1.17
C PRO A 89 -1.45 -8.50 0.03
N SER A 90 -0.75 -9.59 -0.33
CA SER A 90 0.23 -9.59 -1.40
C SER A 90 -0.43 -9.32 -2.75
N ILE A 91 -1.54 -10.01 -3.03
CA ILE A 91 -2.28 -9.86 -4.29
C ILE A 91 -2.78 -8.42 -4.42
N LEU A 92 -3.40 -7.87 -3.38
CA LEU A 92 -3.93 -6.50 -3.37
C LEU A 92 -2.82 -5.46 -3.48
N GLY A 93 -1.69 -5.66 -2.78
CA GLY A 93 -0.56 -4.75 -2.83
C GLY A 93 0.05 -4.70 -4.24
N TYR A 94 0.39 -5.86 -4.81
CA TYR A 94 1.02 -5.94 -6.13
C TYR A 94 0.12 -5.53 -7.30
N SER A 95 -1.20 -5.63 -7.15
CA SER A 95 -2.14 -5.23 -8.21
C SER A 95 -2.57 -3.76 -8.09
N LEU A 96 -2.97 -3.34 -6.89
CA LEU A 96 -3.69 -2.08 -6.74
C LEU A 96 -2.76 -0.88 -6.49
N ILE A 97 -1.55 -1.10 -5.95
CA ILE A 97 -0.56 -0.02 -5.81
C ILE A 97 -0.11 0.47 -7.19
N PRO A 98 0.34 -0.39 -8.13
CA PRO A 98 0.65 0.04 -9.49
C PRO A 98 -0.56 0.60 -10.23
N PHE A 99 -1.74 0.03 -10.01
CA PHE A 99 -2.98 0.54 -10.61
C PHE A 99 -3.31 1.96 -10.17
N GLY A 100 -3.22 2.25 -8.86
CA GLY A 100 -3.43 3.60 -8.32
C GLY A 100 -2.41 4.59 -8.86
N SER A 101 -1.15 4.18 -8.98
CA SER A 101 -0.10 4.97 -9.62
C SER A 101 -0.44 5.30 -11.08
N GLY A 102 -0.87 4.30 -11.87
CA GLY A 102 -1.23 4.51 -13.28
C GLY A 102 -2.49 5.36 -13.48
N ILE A 103 -3.46 5.34 -12.56
CA ILE A 103 -4.59 6.29 -12.59
C ILE A 103 -4.10 7.70 -12.33
N TRP A 104 -3.31 7.88 -11.28
CA TRP A 104 -2.82 9.19 -10.89
C TRP A 104 -1.94 9.81 -11.96
N GLU A 105 -1.07 9.01 -12.59
CA GLU A 105 -0.26 9.45 -13.72
C GLU A 105 -1.10 10.12 -14.81
N LYS A 106 -2.20 9.48 -15.24
CA LYS A 106 -3.11 10.05 -16.25
C LYS A 106 -3.78 11.34 -15.79
N ILE A 107 -4.13 11.44 -14.51
CA ILE A 107 -4.73 12.65 -13.93
C ILE A 107 -3.68 13.76 -13.88
N TYR A 108 -2.47 13.45 -13.43
CA TYR A 108 -1.38 14.39 -13.26
C TYR A 108 -0.92 14.95 -14.61
N TYR A 109 -0.82 14.12 -15.65
CA TYR A 109 -0.50 14.59 -17.00
C TYR A 109 -1.49 15.66 -17.49
N LYS A 110 -2.79 15.48 -17.24
CA LYS A 110 -3.79 16.50 -17.61
C LYS A 110 -3.61 17.80 -16.83
N LEU A 111 -3.30 17.73 -15.54
CA LEU A 111 -3.01 18.92 -14.72
C LEU A 111 -1.76 19.65 -15.21
N TYR A 112 -0.74 18.88 -15.58
CA TYR A 112 0.50 19.40 -16.16
C TYR A 112 0.26 20.11 -17.50
N GLU A 113 -0.54 19.52 -18.39
CA GLU A 113 -0.94 20.14 -19.67
C GLU A 113 -1.70 21.47 -19.49
N MET A 114 -2.39 21.64 -18.35
CA MET A 114 -3.05 22.90 -17.98
C MET A 114 -2.06 23.97 -17.44
N GLY A 115 -0.76 23.70 -17.49
CA GLY A 115 0.30 24.59 -17.04
C GLY A 115 0.55 24.55 -15.53
N ASN A 116 -0.03 23.58 -14.81
CA ASN A 116 0.15 23.45 -13.36
C ASN A 116 1.06 22.26 -13.02
N ASN A 117 2.16 22.52 -12.33
CA ASN A 117 3.14 21.51 -11.95
C ASN A 117 3.35 21.47 -10.43
N ALA A 118 2.25 21.41 -9.67
CA ALA A 118 2.24 21.55 -8.21
C ALA A 118 3.10 20.53 -7.43
N PHE A 119 3.42 19.37 -8.03
CA PHE A 119 4.20 18.31 -7.38
C PHE A 119 5.64 18.19 -7.91
N TYR A 120 6.07 19.12 -8.77
CA TYR A 120 7.44 19.17 -9.24
C TYR A 120 8.36 19.78 -8.20
N ILE A 121 9.46 19.09 -7.94
CA ILE A 121 10.53 19.56 -7.07
C ILE A 121 11.77 19.59 -7.94
N ALA A 122 12.36 20.76 -8.17
CA ALA A 122 13.62 20.85 -8.89
C ALA A 122 14.70 20.12 -8.07
N SER A 123 15.21 19.01 -8.60
CA SER A 123 16.42 18.40 -8.05
C SER A 123 17.65 19.26 -8.41
N PRO A 124 18.61 19.42 -7.48
CA PRO A 124 19.87 20.09 -7.75
C PRO A 124 20.74 19.36 -8.78
#